data_AF-A0A6J4MCH6-F1
#
_entry.id   AF-A0A6J4MCH6-F1
#
_cell.length_a   1.000
_cell.length_b   1.000
_cell.length_c   1.000
_cell.angle_alpha   90.00
_cell.angle_beta   90.00
_cell.angle_gamma   90.00
#
_symmetry.space_group_name_H-M   'P 1'
#
loop_
_entity.id
_entity.type
_entity.pdbx_description
1 polymer ?
#
loop_
_entity_poly.entity_id
_entity_poly.type
_entity_poly.pdbx_seq_one_letter_code
_entity_poly.pdbx_strand_id
1 'polypeptide(L)' 'MSAVSLIRANSYDRQILQASLESLLAPLGGISAFVKSGDRVLLKPNLLTGSRPTKECVT' A
#
# COMPACT_ATOMS: atom_id res chain seq x y z
N MET A 1 -11.12 20.00 -5.11
CA MET A 1 -11.40 18.72 -5.81
C MET A 1 -10.45 17.68 -5.22
N SER A 2 -10.94 16.52 -4.79
CA SER A 2 -10.08 15.47 -4.23
C SER A 2 -9.46 14.65 -5.37
N ALA A 3 -8.16 14.40 -5.32
CA ALA A 3 -7.47 13.49 -6.25
C ALA A 3 -7.48 12.07 -5.70
N VAL A 4 -7.93 11.11 -6.50
CA VAL A 4 -7.96 9.68 -6.16
C VAL A 4 -7.18 8.91 -7.21
N SER A 5 -6.26 8.05 -6.77
CA SER A 5 -5.54 7.09 -7.61
C SER A 5 -5.96 5.68 -7.23
N LEU A 6 -6.40 4.88 -8.20
CA LEU A 6 -6.89 3.52 -7.99
C LEU A 6 -6.54 2.66 -9.19
N ILE A 7 -5.91 1.51 -8.93
CA ILE A 7 -5.61 0.50 -9.95
C ILE A 7 -5.94 -0.90 -9.41
N ARG A 8 -6.10 -1.86 -10.33
CA ARG A 8 -6.22 -3.28 -9.99
C ARG A 8 -4.83 -3.92 -9.94
N ALA A 9 -4.46 -4.49 -8.79
CA ALA A 9 -3.31 -5.38 -8.67
C ALA A 9 -3.76 -6.83 -8.82
N ASN A 10 -3.13 -7.59 -9.72
CA ASN A 10 -3.54 -8.97 -10.03
C ASN A 10 -2.64 -10.04 -9.38
N SER A 11 -1.59 -9.64 -8.67
CA SER A 11 -0.64 -10.54 -8.02
C SER A 11 0.05 -9.87 -6.83
N TYR A 12 0.45 -10.68 -5.85
CA TYR A 12 1.34 -10.29 -4.75
C TYR A 12 2.81 -10.65 -5.02
N ASP A 13 3.13 -11.13 -6.23
CA ASP A 13 4.52 -11.26 -6.66
C ASP A 13 5.24 -9.92 -6.48
N ARG A 14 6.43 -9.96 -5.88
CA ARG A 14 7.13 -8.76 -5.43
C ARG A 14 7.42 -7.79 -6.56
N GLN A 15 7.85 -8.30 -7.71
CA GLN A 15 8.25 -7.45 -8.85
C GLN A 15 7.01 -6.82 -9.48
N ILE A 16 5.95 -7.62 -9.68
CA ILE A 16 4.68 -7.15 -10.26
C ILE A 16 4.00 -6.14 -9.33
N LEU A 17 3.96 -6.42 -8.03
CA LEU A 17 3.34 -5.56 -7.03
C LEU A 17 4.09 -4.24 -6.89
N GLN A 18 5.43 -4.27 -6.89
CA GLN A 18 6.23 -3.05 -6.82
C GLN A 18 5.94 -2.11 -8.00
N ALA A 19 5.94 -2.62 -9.23
CA ALA A 19 5.63 -1.81 -10.42
C ALA A 19 4.19 -1.23 -10.37
N SER A 20 3.25 -2.01 -9.82
CA SER A 20 1.88 -1.56 -9.61
C SER A 20 1.80 -0.43 -8.58
N LEU A 21 2.51 -0.54 -7.45
CA LEU A 21 2.57 0.49 -6.41
C LEU A 21 3.22 1.79 -6.90
N GLU A 22 4.29 1.70 -7.68
CA GLU A 22 4.94 2.87 -8.30
C GLU A 22 3.96 3.59 -9.23
N SER A 23 3.25 2.85 -10.08
CA SER A 23 2.22 3.40 -10.98
C SER A 23 1.04 4.01 -10.22
N LEU A 24 0.60 3.39 -9.13
CA LEU A 24 -0.48 3.88 -8.28
C LEU A 24 -0.12 5.23 -7.63
N LEU A 25 1.14 5.42 -7.21
CA LEU A 25 1.57 6.63 -6.52
C LEU A 25 1.99 7.75 -7.47
N ALA A 26 2.35 7.46 -8.73
CA ALA A 26 2.87 8.45 -9.67
C ALA A 26 1.97 9.69 -9.84
N PRO A 27 0.63 9.57 -9.99
CA PRO A 27 -0.26 10.74 -10.10
C PRO A 27 -0.31 11.62 -8.84
N LEU A 28 0.11 11.07 -7.70
CA LEU A 28 0.16 11.76 -6.40
C LEU A 28 1.55 12.33 -6.08
N GLY A 29 2.49 12.28 -7.03
CA GLY A 29 3.88 12.74 -6.84
C GLY A 29 4.83 11.63 -6.36
N GLY A 30 4.40 10.37 -6.37
CA GLY A 30 5.19 9.22 -5.95
C GLY A 30 5.30 9.08 -4.43
N ILE A 31 5.99 8.02 -3.97
CA ILE A 31 6.17 7.77 -2.53
C ILE A 31 6.93 8.91 -1.83
N SER A 32 7.82 9.58 -2.56
CA SER A 32 8.61 10.71 -2.05
C SER A 32 7.78 11.96 -1.77
N ALA A 33 6.53 12.05 -2.24
CA ALA A 33 5.59 13.09 -1.85
C ALA A 33 5.12 12.93 -0.39
N PHE A 34 5.20 11.71 0.17
CA PHE A 34 4.70 11.37 1.50
C PHE A 34 5.81 11.09 2.52
N VAL A 35 6.93 10.52 2.09
CA VAL A 35 8.06 10.17 2.96
C VAL A 35 9.39 10.63 2.35
N LYS A 36 10.29 11.16 3.17
CA LYS A 36 11.63 11.62 2.79
C LYS A 36 12.70 10.75 3.44
N SER A 37 13.90 10.77 2.87
CA SER A 37 15.05 10.09 3.47
C SER A 37 15.33 10.70 4.85
N GLY A 38 15.44 9.85 5.87
CA GLY A 38 15.66 10.27 7.26
C GLY A 38 14.36 10.44 8.07
N ASP A 39 13.18 10.36 7.46
CA ASP A 39 11.93 10.43 8.20
C ASP A 39 11.78 9.22 9.14
N ARG A 40 11.28 9.49 10.35
CA ARG A 40 10.84 8.43 11.27
C ARG A 40 9.39 8.07 10.93
N VAL A 41 9.25 7.08 10.04
CA VAL A 41 7.95 6.62 9.57
C VAL A 41 7.46 5.46 10.44
N LEU A 42 6.24 5.61 10.99
CA LEU A 42 5.55 4.49 11.62
C LEU A 42 5.00 3.57 10.53
N LEU A 43 5.58 2.38 10.38
CA LEU A 43 4.94 1.33 9.61
C LEU A 43 3.82 0.74 10.46
N LYS A 44 2.59 0.74 9.94
CA LYS A 44 1.45 0.04 10.54
C LYS A 44 1.24 -1.28 9.77
N PRO A 45 1.93 -2.38 10.12
CA PRO A 45 1.92 -3.62 9.35
C PRO A 45 0.64 -4.46 9.56
N ASN A 46 -0.45 -3.88 10.08
CA ASN A 46 -1.73 -4.55 10.31
C ASN A 46 -2.38 -4.91 8.97
N LEU A 47 -1.84 -5.94 8.32
CA LEU A 47 -2.45 -6.64 7.22
C LEU A 47 -3.57 -7.47 7.84
N LEU A 48 -4.80 -6.96 7.79
CA LEU A 48 -5.98 -7.77 8.09
C LEU A 48 -6.02 -8.90 7.06
N THR A 49 -5.40 -10.03 7.38
CA THR A 49 -5.55 -11.25 6.62
C THR A 49 -6.98 -11.73 6.86
N GLY A 50 -7.68 -12.12 5.79
CA GLY A 50 -9.03 -12.66 5.92
C GLY A 50 -9.01 -13.86 6.86
N SER A 51 -9.45 -13.67 8.09
CA SER A 51 -9.64 -14.75 9.04
C SER A 51 -10.94 -15.48 8.72
N ARG A 52 -10.98 -16.80 8.97
CA ARG A 52 -12.26 -17.54 8.90
C ARG A 52 -13.26 -16.86 9.87
N PRO A 53 -14.58 -16.87 9.61
CA PRO A 53 -15.57 -16.17 10.45
C PRO A 53 -15.50 -16.53 11.95
N THR A 54 -14.93 -17.68 12.28
CA THR A 54 -14.74 -18.19 13.65
C THR A 54 -13.43 -17.76 14.32
N LYS A 55 -12.60 -16.93 13.67
CA LYS A 55 -11.37 -16.38 14.24
C LYS A 55 -11.36 -14.87 14.10
N GLU A 56 -11.10 -14.20 15.23
CA GLU A 56 -10.90 -12.76 15.28
C GLU A 56 -9.74 -12.35 14.36
N CYS A 57 -9.90 -11.21 13.71
CA CYS A 57 -8.83 -10.59 12.96
C CYS A 57 -7.90 -9.90 13.96
N VAL A 58 -6.74 -10.50 14.21
CA VAL A 58 -5.73 -9.97 15.14
C VAL A 58 -4.67 -9.17 14.37
N THR A 59 -4.25 -8.06 14.97
CA THR A 59 -3.24 -7.13 14.44
C THR A 59 -1.82 -7.60 14.69
#